data_AF-A0A016SZ95-F1
#
_entry.id   AF-A0A016SZ95-F1
#
_cell.length_a   1.000
_cell.length_b   1.000
_cell.length_c   1.000
_cell.angle_alpha   90.00
_cell.angle_beta   90.00
_cell.angle_gamma   90.00
#
_symmetry.space_group_name_H-M   'P 1'
#
loop_
_entity.id
_entity.type
_entity.pdbx_description
1 polymer ?
#
loop_
_entity_poly.entity_id
_entity_poly.type
_entity_poly.pdbx_seq_one_letter_code
_entity_poly.pdbx_strand_id
1 'polypeptide(L)'
;MLLLMTYCGYLIQHYPIVEMLWPYIQRRSSGASKCTSLMLDYALRYTVVVMSFALAYAIPNFKDIIPFVGITTGMMLALFFPPLLETVVFLERWRRGSTVILIYNVTLNIFYIILGLVFVVVGIYSNYRVLSDPNRE
;
A
#
# COMPACT_ATOMS: atom_id res chain seq x y z
N MET A 1 -12.32 8.44 24.85
CA MET A 1 -12.77 7.32 23.99
C MET A 1 -11.85 7.13 22.78
N LEU A 2 -11.63 8.15 21.93
CA LEU A 2 -10.77 8.05 20.74
C LEU A 2 -9.34 7.58 21.06
N LEU A 3 -8.69 8.12 22.08
CA LEU A 3 -7.34 7.71 22.51
C LEU A 3 -7.21 6.21 22.78
N LEU A 4 -8.17 5.62 23.50
CA LEU A 4 -8.18 4.18 23.82
C LEU A 4 -8.35 3.34 22.54
N MET A 5 -9.26 3.76 21.66
CA MET A 5 -9.53 3.07 20.40
C MET A 5 -8.32 3.14 19.45
N THR A 6 -7.68 4.31 19.34
CA THR A 6 -6.49 4.48 18.51
C THR A 6 -5.31 3.69 19.07
N TYR A 7 -5.13 3.65 20.40
CA TYR A 7 -4.07 2.86 21.02
C TYR A 7 -4.24 1.35 20.76
N CYS A 8 -5.43 0.80 21.01
CA CYS A 8 -5.72 -0.60 20.71
C CYS A 8 -5.67 -0.91 19.21
N GLY A 9 -6.22 -0.02 18.37
CA GLY A 9 -6.25 -0.19 16.91
C GLY A 9 -4.85 -0.17 16.29
N TYR A 10 -3.95 0.66 16.81
CA TYR A 10 -2.56 0.75 16.36
C TYR A 10 -1.81 -0.59 16.50
N LEU A 11 -1.97 -1.25 17.65
CA LEU A 11 -1.38 -2.58 17.91
C LEU A 11 -1.89 -3.62 16.90
N ILE A 12 -3.19 -3.61 16.62
CA ILE A 12 -3.84 -4.56 15.71
C ILE A 12 -3.41 -4.32 14.26
N GLN A 13 -3.28 -3.07 13.82
CA GLN A 13 -2.92 -2.73 12.44
C GLN A 13 -1.46 -3.07 12.10
N HIS A 14 -0.56 -3.06 13.08
CA HIS A 14 0.84 -3.41 12.86
C HIS A 14 1.11 -4.92 12.76
N TYR A 15 0.29 -5.74 13.42
CA TYR A 15 0.42 -7.19 13.37
C TYR A 15 0.46 -7.77 11.94
N PRO A 16 -0.49 -7.47 11.04
CA PRO A 16 -0.47 -8.02 9.68
C PRO A 16 0.71 -7.51 8.85
N ILE A 17 1.19 -6.29 9.10
CA ILE A 17 2.36 -5.73 8.40
C ILE A 17 3.61 -6.57 8.73
N VAL A 18 3.81 -6.87 10.01
CA VAL A 18 4.94 -7.69 10.50
C VAL A 18 4.83 -9.12 9.97
N GLU A 19 3.63 -9.70 10.06
CA GLU A 19 3.36 -11.08 9.63
C GLU A 19 3.55 -11.27 8.12
N MET A 20 3.09 -10.33 7.29
CA MET A 20 3.28 -10.38 5.84
C MET A 20 4.75 -10.22 5.44
N LEU A 21 5.54 -9.43 6.18
CA LEU A 21 6.93 -9.11 5.82
C LEU A 21 7.93 -10.15 6.34
N TRP A 22 7.61 -10.83 7.43
CA TRP A 22 8.43 -11.88 8.05
C TRP A 22 8.90 -12.99 7.08
N PRO A 23 8.04 -13.65 6.26
CA PRO A 23 8.48 -14.74 5.39
C PRO A 23 9.46 -14.27 4.30
N TYR A 24 9.32 -13.05 3.80
CA TYR A 24 10.27 -12.48 2.82
C TYR A 24 11.66 -12.32 3.42
N ILE A 25 11.70 -11.88 4.67
CA ILE A 25 12.93 -11.66 5.42
C ILE A 25 13.56 -12.98 5.84
N GLN A 26 12.76 -13.95 6.29
CA GLN A 26 13.23 -15.30 6.61
C GLN A 26 13.83 -15.99 5.37
N ARG A 27 13.21 -15.82 4.20
CA ARG A 27 13.74 -16.34 2.93
C ARG A 27 15.07 -15.69 2.53
N ARG A 28 15.26 -14.41 2.84
CA ARG A 28 16.54 -13.70 2.62
C ARG A 28 17.61 -14.09 3.64
N SER A 29 17.20 -14.51 4.83
CA SER A 29 18.04 -14.82 6.00
C SER A 29 18.23 -16.34 6.22
N SER A 30 17.87 -17.19 5.25
CA SER A 30 17.81 -18.65 5.43
C SER A 30 19.15 -19.34 5.75
N GLY A 31 20.27 -18.63 5.71
CA GLY A 31 21.60 -19.11 6.13
C GLY A 31 22.12 -18.52 7.45
N ALA A 32 21.34 -17.69 8.14
CA ALA A 32 21.80 -16.95 9.31
C ALA A 32 21.58 -17.71 10.63
N SER A 33 22.40 -17.39 11.65
CA SER A 33 22.29 -18.00 12.98
C SER A 33 20.93 -17.71 13.64
N LYS A 34 20.49 -18.56 14.57
CA LYS A 34 19.25 -18.33 15.37
C LYS A 34 19.24 -16.93 16.03
N CYS A 35 20.40 -16.45 16.45
CA CYS A 35 20.54 -15.12 17.04
C CYS A 35 20.25 -14.00 16.04
N THR A 36 20.73 -14.14 14.80
CA THR A 36 20.49 -13.19 13.71
C THR A 36 19.01 -13.14 13.30
N SER A 37 18.34 -14.30 13.25
CA SER A 37 16.90 -14.37 12.96
C SER A 37 16.07 -13.63 14.02
N LEU A 38 16.39 -13.84 15.31
CA LEU A 38 15.74 -13.13 16.41
C LEU A 38 16.00 -11.62 16.37
N MET A 39 17.25 -11.20 16.12
CA MET A 39 17.57 -9.77 15.97
C MET A 39 16.78 -9.12 14.82
N LEU A 40 16.55 -9.86 13.73
CA LEU A 40 15.84 -9.36 12.55
C LEU A 40 14.33 -9.19 12.81
N ASP A 41 13.71 -10.08 13.61
CA ASP A 41 12.32 -9.93 14.06
C ASP A 41 12.15 -8.66 14.90
N TYR A 42 13.03 -8.46 15.88
CA TYR A 42 13.00 -7.25 16.71
C TYR A 42 13.29 -5.98 15.91
N ALA A 43 14.27 -6.02 15.01
CA ALA A 43 14.62 -4.90 14.14
C ALA A 43 13.44 -4.49 13.25
N LEU A 44 12.70 -5.47 12.70
CA LEU A 44 11.54 -5.20 11.88
C LEU A 44 10.41 -4.52 12.67
N ARG A 45 10.08 -5.05 13.85
CA ARG A 45 9.06 -4.45 14.72
C ARG A 45 9.44 -3.03 15.12
N TYR A 46 10.70 -2.81 15.47
CA TYR A 46 11.21 -1.50 15.85
C TYR A 46 11.17 -0.52 14.68
N THR A 47 11.57 -0.94 13.49
CA THR A 47 11.57 -0.10 12.27
C THR A 47 10.18 0.42 11.97
N VAL A 48 9.16 -0.45 12.07
CA VAL A 48 7.76 -0.09 11.82
C VAL A 48 7.27 0.98 12.81
N VAL A 49 7.60 0.87 14.10
CA VAL A 49 7.22 1.86 15.11
C VAL A 49 7.99 3.18 14.94
N VAL A 50 9.28 3.10 14.63
CA VAL A 50 10.11 4.30 14.37
C VAL A 50 9.62 5.05 13.13
N MET A 51 9.18 4.35 12.10
CA MET A 51 8.58 4.97 10.92
C MET A 51 7.33 5.77 11.27
N SER A 52 6.43 5.19 12.09
CA SER A 52 5.24 5.88 12.58
C SER A 52 5.59 7.13 13.40
N PHE A 53 6.61 7.05 14.25
CA PHE A 53 7.10 8.18 15.04
C PHE A 53 7.71 9.28 14.15
N ALA A 54 8.50 8.90 13.15
CA ALA A 54 9.09 9.83 12.19
C ALA A 54 8.01 10.57 11.38
N LEU A 55 6.96 9.86 10.96
CA LEU A 55 5.80 10.47 10.29
C LEU A 55 5.06 11.44 11.21
N ALA A 56 4.86 11.09 12.48
CA ALA A 56 4.23 11.98 13.45
C ALA A 56 5.05 13.26 13.70
N TYR A 57 6.38 13.17 13.65
CA TYR A 57 7.25 14.35 13.76
C TYR A 57 7.26 15.21 12.49
N ALA A 58 7.26 14.58 11.31
CA ALA A 58 7.33 15.28 10.03
C ALA A 58 6.02 15.96 9.62
N ILE A 59 4.88 15.52 10.15
CA ILE A 59 3.54 15.93 9.69
C ILE A 59 2.86 16.78 10.78
N PRO A 60 2.82 18.12 10.65
CA PRO A 60 2.14 18.98 11.63
C PRO A 60 0.61 18.97 11.47
N ASN A 61 0.07 18.67 10.27
CA ASN A 61 -1.37 18.72 9.97
C ASN A 61 -1.89 17.40 9.38
N PHE A 62 -2.43 16.51 10.23
CA PHE A 62 -2.98 15.21 9.81
C PHE A 62 -4.16 15.33 8.83
N LYS A 63 -4.95 16.42 8.94
CA LYS A 63 -6.16 16.64 8.15
C LYS A 63 -5.89 16.65 6.65
N ASP A 64 -4.74 17.15 6.21
CA ASP A 64 -4.41 17.23 4.79
C ASP A 64 -3.73 15.97 4.26
N ILE A 65 -3.11 15.17 5.13
CA ILE A 65 -2.38 13.96 4.72
C ILE A 65 -3.29 12.74 4.62
N ILE A 66 -4.32 12.64 5.46
CA ILE A 66 -5.30 11.56 5.38
C ILE A 66 -5.91 11.40 3.97
N PRO A 67 -6.44 12.46 3.31
CA PRO A 67 -6.98 12.33 1.96
C PRO A 67 -5.88 12.07 0.92
N PHE A 68 -4.65 12.56 1.14
CA PHE A 68 -3.53 12.30 0.24
C PHE A 68 -3.17 10.82 0.20
N VAL A 69 -2.87 10.22 1.36
CA VAL A 69 -2.50 8.81 1.47
C VAL A 69 -3.69 7.90 1.13
N GLY A 70 -4.91 8.33 1.48
CA GLY A 70 -6.13 7.59 1.18
C GLY A 70 -6.38 7.45 -0.32
N ILE A 71 -6.23 8.52 -1.10
CA ILE A 71 -6.43 8.45 -2.56
C ILE A 71 -5.26 7.72 -3.22
N THR A 72 -4.00 7.94 -2.81
CA THR A 72 -2.88 7.22 -3.43
C THR A 72 -2.97 5.71 -3.17
N THR A 73 -3.09 5.32 -1.91
CA THR A 73 -3.05 3.90 -1.52
C THR A 73 -4.38 3.21 -1.83
N GLY A 74 -5.50 3.89 -1.59
CA GLY A 74 -6.84 3.35 -1.85
C GLY A 74 -7.09 3.10 -3.33
N MET A 75 -6.75 4.05 -4.21
CA MET A 75 -6.98 3.88 -5.65
C MET A 75 -6.01 2.86 -6.26
N MET A 76 -4.77 2.78 -5.77
CA MET A 76 -3.85 1.71 -6.15
C MET A 76 -4.39 0.34 -5.74
N LEU A 77 -4.81 0.17 -4.48
CA LEU A 77 -5.34 -1.12 -3.98
C LEU A 77 -6.67 -1.52 -4.60
N ALA A 78 -7.54 -0.56 -4.94
CA ALA A 78 -8.87 -0.85 -5.47
C ALA A 78 -8.88 -1.08 -6.99
N LEU A 79 -8.09 -0.32 -7.76
CA LEU A 79 -8.19 -0.31 -9.22
C LEU A 79 -6.91 -0.75 -9.94
N PHE A 80 -5.75 -0.63 -9.31
CA PHE A 80 -4.49 -0.98 -9.97
C PHE A 80 -4.07 -2.43 -9.66
N PHE A 81 -4.02 -2.79 -8.37
CA PHE A 81 -3.55 -4.13 -7.96
C PHE A 81 -4.45 -5.28 -8.43
N PRO A 82 -5.80 -5.22 -8.35
CA PRO A 82 -6.65 -6.33 -8.78
C PRO A 82 -6.49 -6.71 -10.26
N PRO A 83 -6.61 -5.78 -11.24
CA PRO A 83 -6.43 -6.13 -12.65
C PRO A 83 -4.98 -6.49 -12.98
N LEU A 84 -3.99 -5.96 -12.26
CA LEU A 84 -2.59 -6.36 -12.43
C LEU A 84 -2.38 -7.82 -12.02
N LEU A 85 -2.88 -8.20 -10.84
CA LEU A 85 -2.81 -9.59 -10.36
C LEU A 85 -3.61 -10.54 -11.25
N GLU A 86 -4.80 -10.13 -11.69
CA GLU A 86 -5.61 -10.90 -12.62
C GLU A 86 -4.86 -11.14 -13.94
N THR A 87 -4.25 -10.10 -14.48
CA THR A 87 -3.46 -10.22 -15.72
C THR A 87 -2.27 -11.16 -15.54
N VAL A 88 -1.53 -11.09 -14.43
CA VAL A 88 -0.36 -11.96 -14.19
C VAL A 88 -0.78 -13.42 -13.97
N VAL A 89 -1.83 -13.67 -13.16
CA VAL A 89 -2.25 -15.01 -12.78
C VAL A 89 -2.99 -15.73 -13.91
N PHE A 90 -3.86 -15.03 -14.66
CA PHE A 90 -4.72 -15.66 -15.67
C PHE A 90 -4.15 -15.60 -17.10
N LEU A 91 -2.99 -14.98 -17.32
CA LEU A 91 -2.37 -14.86 -18.65
C LEU A 91 -2.25 -16.22 -19.35
N GLU A 92 -1.74 -17.22 -18.63
CA GLU A 92 -1.51 -18.54 -19.19
C GLU A 92 -2.83 -19.26 -19.52
N ARG A 93 -3.86 -19.03 -18.69
CA ARG A 93 -5.19 -19.61 -18.88
C ARG A 93 -5.88 -19.01 -20.12
N TRP A 94 -5.80 -17.70 -20.31
CA TRP A 94 -6.40 -17.04 -21.47
C TRP A 94 -5.66 -17.40 -22.77
N ARG A 95 -4.34 -17.55 -22.72
CA ARG A 95 -3.52 -17.94 -23.88
C ARG A 95 -3.86 -19.32 -24.43
N ARG A 96 -4.29 -20.27 -23.58
CA ARG A 96 -4.69 -21.62 -24.02
C ARG A 96 -6.13 -21.71 -24.54
N GLY A 97 -6.99 -20.74 -24.20
CA GLY A 97 -8.42 -20.79 -24.52
C GLY A 97 -8.72 -20.26 -25.93
N SER A 98 -8.74 -18.94 -26.09
CA SER A 98 -9.03 -18.26 -27.35
C SER A 98 -8.44 -16.86 -27.35
N THR A 99 -7.84 -16.45 -28.46
CA THR A 99 -7.20 -15.14 -28.64
C THR A 99 -8.18 -13.99 -28.43
N VAL A 100 -9.47 -14.17 -28.74
CA VAL A 100 -10.50 -13.13 -28.56
C VAL A 100 -10.76 -12.84 -27.09
N ILE A 101 -10.84 -13.87 -26.25
CA ILE A 101 -11.06 -13.74 -24.79
C ILE A 101 -9.84 -13.09 -24.13
N LEU A 102 -8.64 -13.44 -24.60
CA LEU A 102 -7.40 -12.83 -24.12
C LEU A 102 -7.40 -11.33 -24.41
N ILE A 103 -7.65 -10.92 -25.66
CA ILE A 103 -7.62 -9.51 -26.04
C ILE A 103 -8.68 -8.73 -25.27
N TYR A 104 -9.88 -9.26 -25.12
CA TYR A 104 -10.96 -8.62 -24.38
C TYR A 104 -10.61 -8.36 -22.91
N ASN A 105 -10.18 -9.41 -22.19
CA ASN A 105 -9.86 -9.29 -20.76
C ASN A 105 -8.63 -8.41 -20.51
N VAL A 106 -7.59 -8.54 -21.34
CA VAL A 106 -6.39 -7.70 -21.24
C VAL A 106 -6.73 -6.23 -21.49
N THR A 107 -7.58 -5.94 -22.48
CA THR A 107 -7.99 -4.56 -22.77
C THR A 107 -8.77 -3.94 -21.61
N LEU A 108 -9.71 -4.70 -21.00
CA LEU A 108 -10.43 -4.23 -19.82
C LEU A 108 -9.51 -4.00 -18.61
N ASN A 109 -8.56 -4.91 -18.38
CA ASN A 109 -7.61 -4.77 -17.29
C ASN A 109 -6.70 -3.55 -17.47
N ILE A 110 -6.22 -3.31 -18.69
CA ILE A 110 -5.47 -2.09 -19.02
C ILE A 110 -6.33 -0.85 -18.79
N PHE A 111 -7.61 -0.87 -19.17
CA PHE A 111 -8.53 0.24 -18.93
C PHE A 111 -8.68 0.55 -17.44
N TYR A 112 -8.87 -0.46 -16.59
CA TYR A 112 -8.95 -0.27 -15.13
C TYR A 112 -7.64 0.26 -14.53
N ILE A 113 -6.49 -0.22 -15.00
CA ILE A 113 -5.18 0.27 -14.58
C ILE A 113 -5.00 1.75 -14.93
N ILE A 114 -5.36 2.14 -16.16
CA ILE A 114 -5.29 3.54 -16.61
C ILE A 114 -6.23 4.41 -15.76
N LEU A 115 -7.46 3.95 -15.53
CA LEU A 115 -8.44 4.66 -14.73
C LEU A 115 -7.94 4.85 -13.28
N GLY A 116 -7.34 3.81 -12.69
CA GLY A 116 -6.68 3.89 -11.39
C GLY A 116 -5.55 4.93 -11.34
N LEU A 117 -4.68 4.96 -12.35
CA LEU A 117 -3.60 5.95 -12.44
C LEU A 117 -4.14 7.38 -12.60
N VAL A 118 -5.15 7.58 -13.44
CA VAL A 118 -5.79 8.90 -13.62
C VAL A 118 -6.37 9.38 -12.29
N PHE A 119 -7.06 8.53 -11.54
CA PHE A 119 -7.60 8.90 -10.24
C PHE A 119 -6.54 9.21 -9.19
N VAL A 120 -5.41 8.51 -9.20
CA VAL A 120 -4.26 8.87 -8.35
C VAL A 120 -3.72 10.26 -8.73
N VAL A 121 -3.50 10.53 -10.02
CA VAL A 121 -2.96 11.82 -10.49
C VAL A 121 -3.92 12.97 -10.17
N VAL A 122 -5.20 12.82 -10.50
CA VAL A 122 -6.24 13.83 -10.21
C VAL A 122 -6.38 14.05 -8.70
N GLY A 123 -6.33 12.98 -7.90
CA GLY A 123 -6.40 13.04 -6.45
C GLY A 123 -5.21 13.78 -5.83
N ILE A 124 -3.99 13.46 -6.28
CA ILE A 124 -2.77 14.16 -5.87
C ILE A 124 -2.85 15.64 -6.23
N TYR A 125 -3.25 15.96 -7.46
CA TYR A 125 -3.37 17.35 -7.92
C TYR A 125 -4.40 18.15 -7.13
N SER A 126 -5.57 17.56 -6.87
CA SER A 126 -6.62 18.19 -6.06
C SER A 126 -6.14 18.48 -4.64
N ASN A 127 -5.54 17.48 -3.98
CA ASN A 127 -5.02 17.64 -2.62
C ASN A 127 -3.86 18.63 -2.55
N TYR A 128 -2.97 18.64 -3.55
CA TYR A 128 -1.88 19.61 -3.63
C TYR A 128 -2.39 21.04 -3.81
N ARG A 129 -3.39 21.24 -4.69
CA ARG A 129 -4.00 22.57 -4.89
C ARG A 129 -4.63 23.09 -3.61
N VAL A 130 -5.30 22.21 -2.88
CA VAL A 130 -5.88 22.50 -1.57
C VAL A 130 -4.81 22.86 -0.54
N LEU A 131 -3.65 22.21 -0.57
CA LEU A 131 -2.50 22.53 0.30
C LEU A 131 -1.79 23.83 -0.07
N SER A 132 -1.77 24.19 -1.35
CA SER A 132 -1.05 25.35 -1.89
C SER A 132 -1.86 26.65 -1.85
N ASP A 133 -3.15 26.63 -1.53
CA ASP A 133 -4.00 27.82 -1.49
C ASP A 133 -3.65 28.69 -0.26
N PRO A 134 -3.12 29.92 -0.47
CA PRO A 134 -2.67 30.79 0.62
C PRO A 134 -3.81 31.43 1.42
N ASN A 135 -5.07 31.28 1.01
CA ASN A 135 -6.24 31.85 1.72
C ASN A 135 -6.82 30.91 2.79
N ARG A 136 -6.03 29.95 3.29
CA ARG A 136 -6.41 29.02 4.37
C ARG A 136 -6.10 29.60 5.75
N GLU A 137 -6.77 30.69 6.10
CA GLU A 137 -6.99 31.08 7.50
C GLU A 137 -8.48 31.00 7.83
#